data_AF-A0A132C4X9-F1
#
_entry.id   AF-A0A132C4X9-F1
#
_cell.length_a   1.000
_cell.length_b   1.000
_cell.length_c   1.000
_cell.angle_alpha   90.00
_cell.angle_beta   90.00
_cell.angle_gamma   90.00
#
_symmetry.space_group_name_H-M   'P 1'
#
loop_
_entity.id
_entity.type
_entity.pdbx_description
1 polymer ?
#
loop_
_entity_poly.entity_id
_entity_poly.type
_entity_poly.pdbx_seq_one_letter_code
_entity_poly.pdbx_strand_id
1 'polypeptide(L)'
;MAETIKIAGKAFPADVPGMLKHNSMRNTFGNWIAREKKVLLPNIKCTIAMMNKQDGPGLFRDYFDEALPDSQRIDLPINIYSLLKQEAESDTPRAAAFKVIFAKAQKFITGPLDHFKSEFFDSKTFRDFVIKQLGQNDAKKEAKAQGIKDDKALFEIFILANSDRKDEAVKQAKALAKKEKLSKDKEESLLRQITKGRM
;
A
#
# COMPACT_ATOMS: atom_id res chain seq x y z
N MET A 1 -10.13 -17.00 3.78
CA MET A 1 -9.79 -15.98 2.75
C MET A 1 -10.56 -14.67 2.95
N ALA A 2 -11.91 -14.67 2.94
CA ALA A 2 -12.69 -13.44 3.16
C ALA A 2 -12.49 -12.79 4.55
N GLU A 3 -12.34 -13.58 5.62
CA GLU A 3 -12.05 -13.07 6.97
C GLU A 3 -10.62 -12.50 7.09
N THR A 4 -9.65 -13.12 6.44
CA THR A 4 -8.25 -12.69 6.46
C THR A 4 -8.06 -11.31 5.82
N ILE A 5 -8.80 -11.04 4.74
CA ILE A 5 -8.86 -9.72 4.09
C ILE A 5 -9.60 -8.71 4.98
N LYS A 6 -10.68 -9.13 5.68
CA LYS A 6 -11.38 -8.27 6.67
C LYS A 6 -10.49 -7.90 7.87
N ILE A 7 -9.63 -8.79 8.34
CA ILE A 7 -8.70 -8.51 9.46
C ILE A 7 -7.58 -7.57 9.01
N ALA A 8 -7.03 -7.74 7.79
CA ALA A 8 -6.01 -6.83 7.28
C ALA A 8 -6.57 -5.46 6.87
N GLY A 9 -7.82 -5.39 6.38
CA GLY A 9 -8.52 -4.13 6.09
C GLY A 9 -8.74 -3.24 7.32
N LYS A 10 -8.75 -3.83 8.54
CA LYS A 10 -8.77 -3.07 9.81
C LYS A 10 -7.40 -2.54 10.23
N ALA A 11 -6.31 -3.03 9.64
CA ALA A 11 -4.94 -2.64 10.00
C ALA A 11 -4.42 -1.44 9.19
N PHE A 12 -5.10 -1.09 8.09
CA PHE A 12 -4.71 0.05 7.25
C PHE A 12 -5.66 1.23 7.44
N PRO A 13 -5.16 2.49 7.42
CA PRO A 13 -5.99 3.66 7.63
C PRO A 13 -7.14 3.75 6.64
N ALA A 14 -8.28 4.29 7.10
CA ALA A 14 -9.47 4.44 6.27
C ALA A 14 -9.34 5.53 5.19
N ASP A 15 -8.27 6.34 5.20
CA ASP A 15 -8.06 7.49 4.34
C ASP A 15 -6.78 7.37 3.48
N VAL A 16 -6.78 8.01 2.31
CA VAL A 16 -5.66 7.98 1.36
C VAL A 16 -4.33 8.50 1.96
N PRO A 17 -4.28 9.64 2.68
CA PRO A 17 -3.05 10.09 3.32
C PRO A 17 -2.48 9.07 4.31
N GLY A 18 -3.35 8.46 5.12
CA GLY A 18 -2.96 7.38 6.02
C GLY A 18 -2.35 6.18 5.27
N MET A 19 -2.99 5.72 4.19
CA MET A 19 -2.46 4.65 3.34
C MET A 19 -1.09 5.02 2.75
N LEU A 20 -0.93 6.23 2.22
CA LEU A 20 0.32 6.70 1.60
C LEU A 20 1.43 6.95 2.63
N LYS A 21 1.14 7.00 3.94
CA LYS A 21 2.16 7.14 4.99
C LYS A 21 3.00 5.88 5.15
N HIS A 22 2.41 4.71 4.88
CA HIS A 22 3.11 3.43 4.98
C HIS A 22 3.79 3.09 3.65
N ASN A 23 5.13 2.97 3.63
CA ASN A 23 5.89 2.73 2.40
C ASN A 23 5.37 1.52 1.59
N SER A 24 5.03 0.42 2.27
CA SER A 24 4.52 -0.79 1.62
C SER A 24 3.15 -0.57 0.96
N MET A 25 2.26 0.16 1.64
CA MET A 25 0.93 0.49 1.13
C MET A 25 1.02 1.55 0.02
N ARG A 26 1.85 2.59 0.20
CA ARG A 26 2.17 3.59 -0.82
C ARG A 26 2.62 2.95 -2.13
N ASN A 27 3.58 2.03 -2.05
CA ASN A 27 4.09 1.36 -3.24
C ASN A 27 3.03 0.45 -3.87
N THR A 28 2.26 -0.28 -3.07
CA THR A 28 1.23 -1.21 -3.58
C THR A 28 0.08 -0.45 -4.22
N PHE A 29 -0.47 0.55 -3.53
CA PHE A 29 -1.57 1.38 -4.03
C PHE A 29 -1.13 2.26 -5.19
N GLY A 30 0.04 2.91 -5.09
CA GLY A 30 0.60 3.73 -6.16
C GLY A 30 0.86 2.95 -7.45
N ASN A 31 1.42 1.74 -7.36
CA ASN A 31 1.63 0.88 -8.53
C ASN A 31 0.31 0.40 -9.13
N TRP A 32 -0.69 0.11 -8.30
CA TRP A 32 -2.02 -0.27 -8.77
C TRP A 32 -2.69 0.89 -9.52
N ILE A 33 -2.67 2.11 -8.97
CA ILE A 33 -3.14 3.32 -9.65
C ILE A 33 -2.38 3.55 -10.96
N ALA A 34 -1.05 3.45 -10.96
CA ALA A 34 -0.25 3.64 -12.16
C ALA A 34 -0.55 2.61 -13.27
N ARG A 35 -0.98 1.39 -12.90
CA ARG A 35 -1.35 0.35 -13.87
C ARG A 35 -2.76 0.51 -14.40
N GLU A 36 -3.73 0.65 -13.49
CA GLU A 36 -5.17 0.60 -13.82
C GLU A 36 -5.78 1.96 -14.11
N LYS A 37 -5.28 3.04 -13.48
CA LYS A 37 -5.88 4.37 -13.47
C LYS A 37 -4.87 5.46 -13.83
N LYS A 38 -3.88 5.14 -14.69
CA LYS A 38 -2.70 5.94 -15.15
C LYS A 38 -2.81 7.47 -14.99
N VAL A 39 -3.95 8.05 -15.32
CA VAL A 39 -4.31 9.47 -15.19
C VAL A 39 -4.22 10.04 -13.76
N LEU A 40 -4.22 9.21 -12.72
CA LEU A 40 -4.19 9.64 -11.31
C LEU A 40 -2.80 9.59 -10.66
N LEU A 41 -1.76 9.28 -11.44
CA LEU A 41 -0.38 9.34 -10.96
C LEU A 41 0.01 10.73 -10.39
N PRO A 42 -0.35 11.88 -11.00
CA PRO A 42 -0.04 13.18 -10.41
C PRO A 42 -0.73 13.39 -9.05
N ASN A 43 -1.96 12.91 -8.85
CA ASN A 43 -2.67 12.97 -7.56
C ASN A 43 -1.92 12.22 -6.45
N ILE A 44 -1.37 11.03 -6.74
CA ILE A 44 -0.55 10.28 -5.78
C ILE A 44 0.71 11.06 -5.41
N LYS A 45 1.44 11.55 -6.42
CA LYS A 45 2.69 12.29 -6.22
C LYS A 45 2.47 13.59 -5.45
N CYS A 46 1.46 14.38 -5.81
CA CYS A 46 1.07 15.60 -5.11
C CYS A 46 0.70 15.30 -3.66
N THR A 47 -0.08 14.25 -3.39
CA THR A 47 -0.45 13.89 -2.01
C THR A 47 0.79 13.54 -1.18
N ILE A 48 1.75 12.79 -1.74
CA ILE A 48 3.03 12.47 -1.07
C ILE A 48 3.85 13.74 -0.83
N ALA A 49 3.94 14.64 -1.81
CA ALA A 49 4.66 15.90 -1.70
C ALA A 49 4.10 16.79 -0.58
N MET A 50 2.76 16.89 -0.49
CA MET A 50 2.07 17.60 0.60
C MET A 50 2.39 16.98 1.97
N MET A 51 2.42 15.64 2.08
CA MET A 51 2.79 14.94 3.32
C MET A 51 4.24 15.19 3.73
N ASN A 52 5.13 15.34 2.75
CA ASN A 52 6.54 15.67 2.96
C ASN A 52 6.79 17.17 3.19
N LYS A 53 5.72 17.98 3.32
CA LYS A 53 5.78 19.42 3.56
C LYS A 53 6.53 20.19 2.46
N GLN A 54 6.39 19.76 1.20
CA GLN A 54 6.83 20.58 0.08
C GLN A 54 6.14 21.95 0.14
N ASP A 55 6.88 23.00 -0.20
CA ASP A 55 6.40 24.37 -0.18
C ASP A 55 5.31 24.60 -1.23
N GLY A 56 4.44 25.57 -0.97
CA GLY A 56 3.30 25.86 -1.84
C GLY A 56 3.66 26.21 -3.29
N PRO A 57 4.65 27.10 -3.53
CA PRO A 57 5.12 27.39 -4.89
C PRO A 57 5.71 26.16 -5.58
N GLY A 58 6.48 25.34 -4.86
CA GLY A 58 6.97 24.06 -5.37
C GLY A 58 5.83 23.13 -5.80
N LEU A 59 4.81 22.96 -4.95
CA LEU A 59 3.63 22.15 -5.28
C LEU A 59 2.88 22.68 -6.50
N PHE A 60 2.74 24.00 -6.64
CA PHE A 60 2.11 24.63 -7.81
C PHE A 60 2.83 24.24 -9.11
N ARG A 61 4.15 24.48 -9.17
CA ARG A 61 4.97 24.22 -10.36
C ARG A 61 4.99 22.75 -10.77
N ASP A 62 4.99 21.85 -9.79
CA ASP A 62 5.18 20.42 -10.05
C ASP A 62 3.89 19.69 -10.42
N TYR A 63 2.71 20.23 -10.05
CA TYR A 63 1.45 19.49 -10.16
C TYR A 63 0.28 20.29 -10.73
N PHE A 64 0.33 21.62 -10.79
CA PHE A 64 -0.83 22.43 -11.16
C PHE A 64 -0.56 23.39 -12.30
N ASP A 65 0.71 23.75 -12.55
CA ASP A 65 1.09 24.68 -13.62
C ASP A 65 0.53 24.23 -14.98
N GLU A 66 -0.03 25.18 -15.73
CA GLU A 66 -0.62 24.96 -17.05
C GLU A 66 0.44 24.55 -18.08
N ALA A 67 1.71 24.91 -17.84
CA ALA A 67 2.84 24.50 -18.66
C ALA A 67 3.15 22.98 -18.57
N LEU A 68 2.63 22.29 -17.56
CA LEU A 68 2.81 20.84 -17.43
C LEU A 68 1.98 20.08 -18.47
N PRO A 69 2.49 18.95 -18.99
CA PRO A 69 1.69 18.03 -19.78
C PRO A 69 0.47 17.54 -18.99
N ASP A 70 -0.68 17.35 -19.65
CA ASP A 70 -1.92 16.86 -18.99
C ASP A 70 -1.72 15.56 -18.20
N SER A 71 -0.80 14.70 -18.63
CA SER A 71 -0.46 13.45 -17.91
C SER A 71 0.25 13.66 -16.57
N GLN A 72 0.68 14.88 -16.26
CA GLN A 72 1.42 15.27 -15.06
C GLN A 72 0.71 16.37 -14.26
N ARG A 73 -0.36 16.96 -14.80
CA ARG A 73 -1.12 18.05 -14.18
C ARG A 73 -2.34 17.52 -13.44
N ILE A 74 -2.67 18.15 -12.32
CA ILE A 74 -3.95 18.01 -11.62
C ILE A 74 -4.81 19.21 -11.98
N ASP A 75 -5.93 18.96 -12.63
CA ASP A 75 -6.85 20.03 -12.99
C ASP A 75 -7.66 20.47 -11.76
N LEU A 76 -7.66 21.78 -11.51
CA LEU A 76 -8.44 22.43 -10.46
C LEU A 76 -9.51 23.31 -11.08
N PRO A 77 -10.66 23.51 -10.40
CA PRO A 77 -11.60 24.54 -10.80
C PRO A 77 -10.92 25.90 -10.87
N ILE A 78 -11.33 26.71 -11.85
CA ILE A 78 -10.70 28.00 -12.15
C ILE A 78 -10.57 28.91 -10.92
N ASN A 79 -11.59 28.95 -10.06
CA ASN A 79 -11.58 29.77 -8.84
C ASN A 79 -10.54 29.32 -7.79
N ILE A 80 -10.14 28.05 -7.78
CA ILE A 80 -9.07 27.54 -6.91
C ILE A 80 -7.73 27.70 -7.59
N TYR A 81 -7.65 27.35 -8.88
CA TYR A 81 -6.43 27.48 -9.68
C TYR A 81 -5.91 28.91 -9.69
N SER A 82 -6.75 29.90 -10.00
CA SER A 82 -6.34 31.31 -10.06
C SER A 82 -5.81 31.82 -8.72
N LEU A 83 -6.41 31.42 -7.60
CA LEU A 83 -5.91 31.78 -6.26
C LEU A 83 -4.55 31.13 -5.98
N LEU A 84 -4.39 29.86 -6.37
CA LEU A 84 -3.14 29.13 -6.19
C LEU A 84 -2.00 29.74 -7.02
N LYS A 85 -2.29 30.06 -8.30
CA LYS A 85 -1.35 30.71 -9.22
C LYS A 85 -0.94 32.09 -8.71
N GLN A 86 -1.91 32.93 -8.33
CA GLN A 86 -1.63 34.27 -7.81
C GLN A 86 -0.72 34.24 -6.58
N GLU A 87 -0.95 33.30 -5.65
CA GLU A 87 -0.11 33.19 -4.45
C GLU A 87 1.28 32.61 -4.78
N ALA A 88 1.39 31.71 -5.77
CA ALA A 88 2.66 31.13 -6.23
C ALA A 88 3.55 32.11 -6.99
N GLU A 89 2.94 33.04 -7.73
CA GLU A 89 3.61 34.08 -8.51
C GLU A 89 3.81 35.39 -7.71
N SER A 90 3.33 35.45 -6.46
CA SER A 90 3.55 36.59 -5.57
C SER A 90 5.03 36.78 -5.23
N ASP A 91 5.48 38.03 -5.13
CA ASP A 91 6.82 38.37 -4.62
C ASP A 91 7.05 37.87 -3.19
N THR A 92 5.97 37.70 -2.42
CA THR A 92 6.00 37.20 -1.04
C THR A 92 4.97 36.07 -0.85
N PRO A 93 5.26 34.83 -1.30
CA PRO A 93 4.34 33.71 -1.17
C PRO A 93 4.11 33.34 0.31
N ARG A 94 2.86 33.28 0.75
CA ARG A 94 2.49 33.04 2.15
C ARG A 94 2.08 31.60 2.38
N ALA A 95 2.83 30.89 3.20
CA ALA A 95 2.53 29.52 3.61
C ALA A 95 1.10 29.35 4.18
N ALA A 96 0.60 30.37 4.91
CA ALA A 96 -0.76 30.36 5.45
C ALA A 96 -1.84 30.40 4.35
N ALA A 97 -1.63 31.17 3.28
CA ALA A 97 -2.55 31.25 2.15
C ALA A 97 -2.59 29.91 1.40
N PHE A 98 -1.43 29.32 1.11
CA PHE A 98 -1.35 27.97 0.53
C PHE A 98 -2.07 26.92 1.36
N LYS A 99 -1.91 26.94 2.69
CA LYS A 99 -2.61 26.00 3.57
C LYS A 99 -4.13 26.08 3.40
N VAL A 100 -4.69 27.28 3.29
CA VAL A 100 -6.13 27.49 3.08
C VAL A 100 -6.55 27.07 1.67
N ILE A 101 -5.77 27.40 0.65
CA ILE A 101 -6.05 27.05 -0.76
C ILE A 101 -6.01 25.53 -0.94
N PHE A 102 -4.99 24.85 -0.42
CA PHE A 102 -4.88 23.39 -0.50
C PHE A 102 -5.97 22.67 0.29
N ALA A 103 -6.45 23.23 1.41
CA ALA A 103 -7.62 22.69 2.10
C ALA A 103 -8.88 22.74 1.20
N LYS A 104 -9.07 23.81 0.42
CA LYS A 104 -10.16 23.90 -0.58
C LYS A 104 -9.94 22.96 -1.77
N ALA A 105 -8.69 22.78 -2.19
CA ALA A 105 -8.30 21.90 -3.29
C ALA A 105 -8.33 20.40 -2.92
N GLN A 106 -8.38 20.05 -1.62
CA GLN A 106 -8.20 18.69 -1.14
C GLN A 106 -9.09 17.67 -1.84
N LYS A 107 -10.38 18.00 -2.07
CA LYS A 107 -11.32 17.10 -2.75
C LYS A 107 -10.94 16.78 -4.21
N PHE A 108 -10.18 17.65 -4.88
CA PHE A 108 -9.71 17.42 -6.26
C PHE A 108 -8.39 16.66 -6.27
N ILE A 109 -7.57 16.85 -5.23
CA ILE A 109 -6.28 16.17 -5.08
C ILE A 109 -6.50 14.71 -4.62
N THR A 110 -7.20 14.49 -3.51
CA THR A 110 -7.37 13.15 -2.93
C THR A 110 -8.71 12.49 -3.28
N GLY A 111 -9.74 13.25 -3.65
CA GLY A 111 -11.07 12.69 -3.94
C GLY A 111 -11.08 11.63 -5.05
N PRO A 112 -10.39 11.82 -6.19
CA PRO A 112 -10.26 10.77 -7.20
C PRO A 112 -9.58 9.51 -6.66
N LEU A 113 -8.61 9.64 -5.76
CA LEU A 113 -7.95 8.50 -5.13
C LEU A 113 -8.87 7.78 -4.14
N ASP A 114 -9.63 8.54 -3.35
CA ASP A 114 -10.61 8.01 -2.41
C ASP A 114 -11.74 7.26 -3.13
N HIS A 115 -12.15 7.71 -4.31
CA HIS A 115 -13.16 7.03 -5.14
C HIS A 115 -12.74 5.59 -5.49
N PHE A 116 -11.47 5.37 -5.83
CA PHE A 116 -10.95 4.06 -6.23
C PHE A 116 -10.44 3.20 -5.07
N LYS A 117 -10.55 3.70 -3.83
CA LYS A 117 -10.04 3.01 -2.65
C LYS A 117 -10.76 1.68 -2.38
N SER A 118 -12.09 1.65 -2.53
CA SER A 118 -12.86 0.40 -2.38
C SER A 118 -12.44 -0.64 -3.42
N GLU A 119 -12.35 -0.23 -4.69
CA GLU A 119 -11.90 -1.09 -5.78
C GLU A 119 -10.48 -1.63 -5.53
N PHE A 120 -9.58 -0.80 -5.00
CA PHE A 120 -8.25 -1.26 -4.60
C PHE A 120 -8.30 -2.35 -3.52
N PHE A 121 -9.12 -2.17 -2.48
CA PHE A 121 -9.23 -3.16 -1.40
C PHE A 121 -9.83 -4.49 -1.87
N ASP A 122 -10.69 -4.46 -2.89
CA ASP A 122 -11.25 -5.67 -3.51
C ASP A 122 -10.29 -6.29 -4.56
N SER A 123 -9.25 -5.56 -4.95
CA SER A 123 -8.33 -5.99 -6.00
C SER A 123 -7.48 -7.21 -5.61
N LYS A 124 -7.11 -8.00 -6.62
CA LYS A 124 -6.09 -9.05 -6.48
C LYS A 124 -4.75 -8.49 -5.97
N THR A 125 -4.39 -7.27 -6.35
CA THR A 125 -3.14 -6.63 -5.92
C THR A 125 -3.10 -6.40 -4.40
N PHE A 126 -4.20 -5.92 -3.81
CA PHE A 126 -4.28 -5.78 -2.35
C PHE A 126 -4.32 -7.16 -1.66
N ARG A 127 -5.07 -8.11 -2.21
CA ARG A 127 -5.10 -9.49 -1.70
C ARG A 127 -3.71 -10.12 -1.64
N ASP A 128 -2.96 -10.05 -2.74
CA ASP A 128 -1.59 -10.60 -2.83
C ASP A 128 -0.64 -9.89 -1.85
N PHE A 129 -0.81 -8.58 -1.67
CA PHE A 129 -0.07 -7.80 -0.69
C PHE A 129 -0.35 -8.26 0.75
N VAL A 130 -1.62 -8.46 1.11
CA VAL A 130 -2.03 -8.94 2.45
C VAL A 130 -1.48 -10.33 2.71
N ILE A 131 -1.62 -11.26 1.75
CA ILE A 131 -1.06 -12.61 1.84
C ILE A 131 0.45 -12.55 2.07
N LYS A 132 1.16 -11.66 1.36
CA LYS A 132 2.59 -11.43 1.57
C LYS A 132 2.93 -10.93 2.97
N GLN A 133 2.21 -9.94 3.47
CA GLN A 133 2.46 -9.40 4.81
C GLN A 133 2.21 -10.45 5.91
N LEU A 134 1.12 -11.20 5.80
CA LEU A 134 0.80 -12.28 6.74
C LEU A 134 1.84 -13.40 6.67
N GLY A 135 2.19 -13.85 5.46
CA GLY A 135 3.22 -14.86 5.26
C GLY A 135 4.56 -14.45 5.86
N GLN A 136 5.00 -13.19 5.69
CA GLN A 136 6.27 -12.71 6.27
C GLN A 136 6.25 -12.73 7.80
N ASN A 137 5.15 -12.27 8.40
CA ASN A 137 5.03 -12.22 9.86
C ASN A 137 4.92 -13.62 10.46
N ASP A 138 4.16 -14.51 9.82
CA ASP A 138 3.97 -15.87 10.28
C ASP A 138 5.25 -16.69 10.13
N ALA A 139 5.95 -16.56 9.00
CA ALA A 139 7.26 -17.17 8.79
C ALA A 139 8.28 -16.72 9.84
N LYS A 140 8.39 -15.42 10.13
CA LYS A 140 9.34 -14.92 11.15
C LYS A 140 9.04 -15.44 12.54
N LYS A 141 7.77 -15.47 12.94
CA LYS A 141 7.36 -15.99 14.25
C LYS A 141 7.66 -17.48 14.36
N GLU A 142 7.30 -18.23 13.33
CA GLU A 142 7.44 -19.68 13.32
C GLU A 142 8.90 -20.12 13.19
N ALA A 143 9.70 -19.42 12.39
CA ALA A 143 11.14 -19.65 12.31
C ALA A 143 11.81 -19.51 13.68
N LYS A 144 11.45 -18.45 14.42
CA LYS A 144 11.95 -18.23 15.79
C LYS A 144 11.46 -19.30 16.77
N ALA A 145 10.18 -19.68 16.71
CA ALA A 145 9.59 -20.65 17.62
C ALA A 145 10.16 -22.06 17.42
N GLN A 146 10.36 -22.47 16.17
CA GLN A 146 10.84 -23.82 15.84
C GLN A 146 12.36 -23.92 15.70
N GLY A 147 13.07 -22.79 15.60
CA GLY A 147 14.51 -22.74 15.35
C GLY A 147 14.87 -23.06 13.89
N ILE A 148 13.97 -22.77 12.94
CA ILE A 148 14.19 -22.95 11.50
C ILE A 148 15.08 -21.82 10.99
N LYS A 149 16.15 -22.18 10.27
CA LYS A 149 17.10 -21.19 9.72
C LYS A 149 16.71 -20.69 8.33
N ASP A 150 15.99 -21.50 7.56
CA ASP A 150 15.50 -21.14 6.23
C ASP A 150 14.14 -20.41 6.30
N ASP A 151 14.19 -19.16 6.75
CA ASP A 151 13.02 -18.27 6.88
C ASP A 151 12.37 -17.95 5.53
N LYS A 152 13.15 -17.97 4.45
CA LYS A 152 12.68 -17.77 3.07
C LYS A 152 11.79 -18.92 2.59
N ALA A 153 12.22 -20.17 2.76
CA ALA A 153 11.40 -21.32 2.41
C ALA A 153 10.10 -21.35 3.24
N LEU A 154 10.21 -21.00 4.53
CA LEU A 154 9.06 -20.91 5.42
C LEU A 154 8.08 -19.81 5.00
N PHE A 155 8.61 -18.67 4.54
CA PHE A 155 7.80 -17.61 3.92
C PHE A 155 7.03 -18.10 2.71
N GLU A 156 7.68 -18.76 1.75
CA GLU A 156 7.03 -19.29 0.54
C GLU A 156 5.92 -20.31 0.89
N ILE A 157 6.16 -21.17 1.88
CA ILE A 157 5.15 -22.10 2.42
C ILE A 157 3.94 -21.34 2.95
N PHE A 158 4.13 -20.29 3.77
CA PHE A 158 3.02 -19.53 4.33
C PHE A 158 2.28 -18.69 3.28
N ILE A 159 2.93 -18.26 2.20
CA ILE A 159 2.23 -17.67 1.05
C ILE A 159 1.27 -18.68 0.41
N LEU A 160 1.77 -19.89 0.13
CA LEU A 160 0.97 -20.96 -0.48
C LEU A 160 -0.14 -21.44 0.46
N ALA A 161 0.10 -21.44 1.78
CA ALA A 161 -0.90 -21.83 2.78
C ALA A 161 -2.07 -20.83 2.86
N ASN A 162 -1.80 -19.55 2.56
CA ASN A 162 -2.80 -18.48 2.52
C ASN A 162 -3.44 -18.30 1.13
N SER A 163 -3.04 -19.10 0.13
CA SER A 163 -3.68 -19.17 -1.19
C SER A 163 -4.56 -20.42 -1.32
N ASP A 164 -5.01 -20.70 -2.54
CA ASP A 164 -5.69 -21.91 -2.96
C ASP A 164 -4.75 -23.13 -3.11
N ARG A 165 -3.43 -22.95 -3.00
CA ARG A 165 -2.41 -23.98 -3.27
C ARG A 165 -1.88 -24.66 -1.99
N LYS A 166 -2.78 -25.00 -1.07
CA LYS A 166 -2.41 -25.58 0.24
C LYS A 166 -1.67 -26.92 0.14
N ASP A 167 -1.98 -27.74 -0.85
CA ASP A 167 -1.32 -29.05 -1.04
C ASP A 167 0.16 -28.90 -1.39
N GLU A 168 0.51 -27.85 -2.14
CA GLU A 168 1.90 -27.52 -2.43
C GLU A 168 2.63 -27.00 -1.19
N ALA A 169 1.94 -26.20 -0.36
CA ALA A 169 2.48 -25.74 0.92
C ALA A 169 2.84 -26.93 1.83
N VAL A 170 1.98 -27.96 1.88
CA VAL A 170 2.24 -29.20 2.65
C VAL A 170 3.47 -29.95 2.11
N LYS A 171 3.61 -30.08 0.79
CA LYS A 171 4.78 -30.73 0.18
C LYS A 171 6.07 -30.00 0.50
N GLN A 172 6.08 -28.67 0.39
CA GLN A 172 7.24 -27.85 0.70
C GLN A 172 7.57 -27.86 2.20
N ALA A 173 6.57 -27.87 3.08
CA ALA A 173 6.79 -27.97 4.53
C ALA A 173 7.45 -29.29 4.94
N LYS A 174 7.04 -30.42 4.35
CA LYS A 174 7.70 -31.73 4.58
C LYS A 174 9.15 -31.71 4.09
N ALA A 175 9.40 -31.12 2.92
CA ALA A 175 10.76 -30.99 2.38
C ALA A 175 11.64 -30.12 3.29
N LEU A 176 11.10 -29.00 3.80
CA LEU A 176 11.79 -28.12 4.73
C LEU A 176 12.08 -28.83 6.07
N ALA A 177 11.11 -29.56 6.63
CA ALA A 177 11.31 -30.32 7.87
C ALA A 177 12.43 -31.34 7.74
N LYS A 178 12.51 -32.05 6.61
CA LYS A 178 13.60 -32.98 6.30
C LYS A 178 14.95 -32.27 6.17
N LYS A 179 14.99 -31.11 5.49
CA LYS A 179 16.21 -30.31 5.30
C LYS A 179 16.78 -29.79 6.62
N GLU A 180 15.92 -29.25 7.47
CA GLU A 180 16.29 -28.64 8.76
C GLU A 180 16.37 -29.66 9.90
N LYS A 181 16.09 -30.94 9.64
CA LYS A 181 16.05 -32.03 10.63
C LYS A 181 15.14 -31.70 11.81
N LEU A 182 13.95 -31.17 11.52
CA LEU A 182 12.93 -30.91 12.54
C LEU A 182 12.46 -32.22 13.18
N SER A 183 12.11 -32.17 14.47
CA SER A 183 11.46 -33.31 15.13
C SER A 183 10.07 -33.55 14.52
N LYS A 184 9.57 -34.79 14.62
CA LYS A 184 8.23 -35.14 14.13
C LYS A 184 7.14 -34.23 14.71
N ASP A 185 7.25 -33.87 15.98
CA ASP A 185 6.30 -32.96 16.64
C ASP A 185 6.30 -31.55 16.01
N LYS A 186 7.48 -31.04 15.63
CA LYS A 186 7.62 -29.74 14.95
C LYS A 186 7.10 -29.79 13.52
N GLU A 187 7.39 -30.87 12.79
CA GLU A 187 6.84 -31.11 11.46
C GLU A 187 5.31 -31.16 11.50
N GLU A 188 4.71 -31.93 12.40
CA GLU A 188 3.26 -32.01 12.54
C GLU A 188 2.63 -30.68 12.96
N SER A 189 3.29 -29.92 13.85
CA SER A 189 2.85 -28.59 14.23
C SER A 189 2.79 -27.66 13.00
N LEU A 190 3.85 -27.63 12.18
CA LEU A 190 3.90 -26.83 10.95
C LEU A 190 2.80 -27.25 9.97
N LEU A 191 2.59 -28.55 9.77
CA LEU A 191 1.54 -29.07 8.89
C LEU A 191 0.12 -28.75 9.38
N ARG A 192 -0.11 -28.77 10.71
CA ARG A 192 -1.39 -28.37 11.30
C ARG A 192 -1.67 -26.89 11.05
N GLN A 193 -0.68 -26.02 11.17
CA GLN A 193 -0.86 -24.59 10.89
C GLN A 193 -1.25 -24.32 9.44
N ILE A 194 -0.65 -25.04 8.49
CA ILE A 194 -0.94 -24.92 7.05
C ILE A 194 -2.37 -25.39 6.72
N THR A 195 -2.78 -26.52 7.30
CA THR A 195 -4.03 -27.19 6.92
C THR A 195 -5.25 -26.65 7.66
N LYS A 196 -5.13 -26.40 8.96
CA LYS A 196 -6.24 -25.99 9.84
C LYS A 196 -6.28 -24.49 10.15
N GLY A 197 -5.24 -23.73 9.79
CA GLY A 197 -5.08 -22.35 10.24
C GLY A 197 -4.66 -22.27 11.72
N ARG A 198 -4.38 -21.06 12.22
CA ARG A 198 -4.19 -20.85 13.66
C ARG A 198 -5.53 -21.04 14.38
N MET A 199 -5.58 -21.99 15.32
CA MET A 199 -6.59 -21.98 16.37
C MET A 199 -6.33 -20.81 17.32
#